data_AF-A0A536F8A6-F1
#
_entry.id   AF-A0A536F8A6-F1
#
_cell.length_a   1.000
_cell.length_b   1.000
_cell.length_c   1.000
_cell.angle_alpha   90.00
_cell.angle_beta   90.00
_cell.angle_gamma   90.00
#
_symmetry.space_group_name_H-M   'P 1'
#
loop_
_entity.id
_entity.type
_entity.pdbx_description
1 polymer ?
#
loop_
_entity_poly.entity_id
_entity_poly.type
_entity_poly.pdbx_seq_one_letter_code
_entity_poly.pdbx_strand_id
1 'polypeptide(L)'
;MASALVLALTAANADSTLSGERENDYRRFPPKKLPARAYLAVVGTASVVGECELGVAERHTAKGWALPVSRPRRYRRPRPVADFGLAKIPRSFRYVER
;
A
#
# COMPACT_ATOMS: atom_id res chain seq x y z
N MET A 1 1.55 16.43 9.58
CA MET A 1 0.68 15.22 9.67
C MET A 1 1.26 14.16 8.74
N ALA A 2 1.63 12.99 9.24
CA ALA A 2 2.07 11.88 8.39
C ALA A 2 0.89 11.41 7.52
N SER A 3 1.03 11.42 6.20
CA SER A 3 -0.01 10.96 5.28
C SER A 3 -0.22 9.46 5.44
N ALA A 4 -1.49 9.03 5.44
CA ALA A 4 -1.86 7.63 5.38
C ALA A 4 -2.72 7.38 4.14
N LEU A 5 -2.56 6.21 3.54
CA LEU A 5 -3.33 5.77 2.39
C LEU A 5 -3.64 4.28 2.48
N VAL A 6 -4.77 3.88 1.91
CA VAL A 6 -5.05 2.49 1.57
C VAL A 6 -4.53 2.26 0.16
N LEU A 7 -3.61 1.31 0.03
CA LEU A 7 -2.94 0.92 -1.21
C LEU A 7 -3.55 -0.38 -1.73
N ALA A 8 -4.10 -0.36 -2.94
CA ALA A 8 -4.66 -1.54 -3.57
C ALA A 8 -3.56 -2.36 -4.26
N LEU A 9 -3.53 -3.65 -3.98
CA LEU A 9 -2.51 -4.60 -4.43
C LEU A 9 -3.17 -5.94 -4.79
N THR A 10 -2.49 -6.74 -5.61
CA THR A 10 -2.81 -8.17 -5.74
C THR A 10 -2.37 -8.93 -4.48
N ALA A 11 -2.95 -10.11 -4.26
CA ALA A 11 -2.54 -10.98 -3.14
C ALA A 11 -1.03 -11.27 -3.17
N ALA A 12 -0.50 -11.65 -4.34
CA ALA A 12 0.93 -11.92 -4.54
C ALA A 12 1.81 -10.71 -4.19
N ASN A 13 1.45 -9.50 -4.64
CA ASN A 13 2.24 -8.31 -4.32
C ASN A 13 2.15 -7.97 -2.83
N ALA A 14 0.99 -8.12 -2.20
CA ALA A 14 0.85 -7.93 -0.77
C ALA A 14 1.71 -8.93 0.01
N ASP A 15 1.72 -10.21 -0.39
CA ASP A 15 2.53 -11.23 0.25
C ASP A 15 4.03 -10.96 0.12
N SER A 16 4.54 -10.67 -1.08
CA SER A 16 5.95 -10.32 -1.27
C SER A 16 6.36 -9.02 -0.57
N THR A 17 5.46 -8.05 -0.45
CA THR A 17 5.71 -6.82 0.35
C THR A 17 5.85 -7.16 1.83
N LEU A 18 4.95 -8.01 2.34
CA LEU A 18 4.87 -8.37 3.74
C LEU A 18 5.92 -9.40 4.18
N SER A 19 6.46 -10.19 3.27
CA SER A 19 7.60 -11.08 3.51
C SER A 19 8.95 -10.35 3.44
N GLY A 20 8.97 -9.11 2.91
CA GLY A 20 10.20 -8.34 2.70
C GLY A 20 10.94 -8.69 1.42
N GLU A 21 10.46 -9.63 0.61
CA GLU A 21 11.03 -9.95 -0.71
C GLU A 21 10.92 -8.77 -1.70
N ARG A 22 9.92 -7.92 -1.50
CA ARG A 22 9.67 -6.76 -2.35
C ARG A 22 10.13 -5.48 -1.65
N GLU A 23 11.28 -4.99 -2.09
CA GLU A 23 11.87 -3.74 -1.61
C GLU A 23 11.18 -2.49 -2.17
N ASN A 24 10.45 -2.62 -3.28
CA ASN A 24 9.87 -1.48 -4.01
C ASN A 24 8.45 -1.78 -4.49
N ASP A 25 7.50 -0.88 -4.26
CA ASP A 25 6.24 -0.83 -4.99
C ASP A 25 6.39 -0.03 -6.28
N TYR A 26 5.76 -0.49 -7.36
CA TYR A 26 5.88 0.16 -8.67
C TYR A 26 4.54 0.78 -9.06
N ARG A 27 4.55 2.09 -9.35
CA ARG A 27 3.34 2.84 -9.72
C ARG A 27 3.58 3.70 -10.95
N ARG A 28 2.68 3.62 -11.93
CA ARG A 28 2.67 4.56 -13.07
C ARG A 28 2.46 6.00 -12.59
N PHE A 29 1.53 6.19 -11.65
CA PHE A 29 1.22 7.47 -11.02
C PHE A 29 1.37 7.34 -9.50
N PRO A 30 2.50 7.76 -8.91
CA PRO A 30 2.74 7.63 -7.48
C PRO A 30 1.83 8.57 -6.66
N PRO A 31 1.53 8.24 -5.39
CA PRO A 31 0.88 9.16 -4.47
C PRO A 31 1.66 10.48 -4.34
N LYS A 32 0.97 11.62 -4.38
CA LYS A 32 1.60 12.95 -4.24
C LYS A 32 2.13 13.27 -2.83
N LYS A 33 1.61 12.62 -1.78
CA LYS A 33 1.96 12.88 -0.37
C LYS A 33 2.80 11.72 0.17
N LEU A 34 4.08 11.69 -0.18
CA LEU A 34 5.07 10.70 0.28
C LEU A 34 6.19 11.39 1.09
N PRO A 35 6.82 10.70 2.06
CA PRO A 35 6.55 9.34 2.50
C PRO A 35 5.18 9.21 3.21
N ALA A 36 4.56 8.03 3.13
CA ALA A 36 3.24 7.76 3.70
C ALA A 36 3.16 6.37 4.33
N ARG A 37 2.28 6.21 5.32
CA ARG A 37 1.85 4.89 5.76
C ARG A 37 0.88 4.30 4.73
N ALA A 38 1.19 3.11 4.22
CA ALA A 38 0.37 2.40 3.26
C ALA A 38 -0.29 1.18 3.93
N TYR A 39 -1.62 1.19 3.99
CA TYR A 39 -2.42 0.03 4.39
C TYR A 39 -2.69 -0.85 3.17
N LEU A 40 -2.24 -2.10 3.21
CA LEU A 40 -2.20 -2.99 2.06
C LEU A 40 -3.55 -3.71 1.87
N ALA A 41 -4.38 -3.21 0.95
CA ALA A 41 -5.67 -3.79 0.62
C ALA A 41 -5.57 -4.75 -0.57
N VAL A 42 -6.03 -5.99 -0.39
CA VAL A 42 -6.00 -7.01 -1.44
C VAL A 42 -7.25 -6.91 -2.31
N VAL A 43 -7.07 -6.58 -3.58
CA VAL A 43 -8.18 -6.44 -4.54
C VAL A 43 -9.07 -7.70 -4.56
N GLY A 44 -10.39 -7.51 -4.60
CA GLY A 44 -11.36 -8.60 -4.58
C GLY A 44 -11.72 -9.16 -3.20
N THR A 45 -11.05 -8.74 -2.11
CA THR A 45 -11.26 -9.31 -0.76
C THR A 45 -11.90 -8.36 0.26
N ALA A 46 -12.11 -7.09 -0.11
CA ALA A 46 -12.54 -6.01 0.79
C ALA A 46 -11.70 -5.88 2.09
N SER A 47 -10.48 -6.43 2.11
CA SER A 47 -9.67 -6.60 3.32
C SER A 47 -8.28 -5.99 3.18
N VAL A 48 -7.78 -5.45 4.30
CA VAL A 48 -6.43 -4.97 4.53
C VAL A 48 -5.65 -6.01 5.31
N VAL A 49 -4.54 -6.49 4.75
CA VAL A 49 -3.77 -7.63 5.29
C VAL A 49 -2.52 -7.20 6.07
N GLY A 50 -2.15 -5.92 5.99
CA GLY A 50 -1.01 -5.38 6.69
C GLY A 50 -0.77 -3.92 6.39
N GLU A 51 0.36 -3.41 6.83
CA GLU A 51 0.81 -2.05 6.59
C GLU A 51 2.31 -2.03 6.24
N CYS A 52 2.74 -0.97 5.56
CA CYS A 52 4.14 -0.62 5.41
C CYS A 52 4.32 0.90 5.36
N GLU A 53 5.56 1.34 5.36
CA GLU A 53 5.93 2.71 5.01
C GLU A 53 6.32 2.74 3.53
N LEU A 54 5.73 3.67 2.80
CA LEU A 54 5.97 3.91 1.38
C LEU A 54 6.78 5.20 1.26
N GLY A 55 8.01 5.09 0.75
CA GLY A 55 8.91 6.22 0.58
C GLY A 55 8.64 7.01 -0.70
N VAL A 56 9.46 8.04 -0.92
CA VAL A 56 9.38 8.94 -2.09
C VAL A 56 9.81 8.20 -3.35
N ALA A 57 9.23 8.56 -4.49
CA ALA A 57 9.61 7.99 -5.78
C ALA A 57 11.09 8.25 -6.09
N GLU A 58 11.86 7.18 -6.31
CA GLU A 58 13.30 7.27 -6.56
C GLU A 58 13.63 7.31 -8.05
N ARG A 59 13.18 6.30 -8.79
CA ARG A 59 13.54 6.09 -10.21
C ARG A 59 12.35 5.63 -11.03
N HIS A 60 12.33 6.03 -12.30
CA HIS A 60 11.33 5.58 -13.27
C HIS A 60 11.84 4.36 -14.04
N THR A 61 11.07 3.27 -13.99
CA THR A 61 11.41 1.98 -14.63
C THR A 61 10.35 1.62 -15.67
N ALA A 62 10.58 0.54 -16.44
CA ALA A 62 9.55 -0.03 -17.33
C ALA A 62 8.25 -0.40 -16.59
N LYS A 63 8.30 -0.65 -15.28
CA LYS A 63 7.14 -0.97 -14.43
C LYS A 63 6.47 0.27 -13.81
N GLY A 64 7.02 1.47 -14.04
CA GLY A 64 6.62 2.73 -13.43
C GLY A 64 7.64 3.24 -12.40
N TRP A 65 7.22 4.20 -11.58
CA TRP A 65 8.04 4.76 -10.50
C TRP A 65 8.23 3.76 -9.38
N ALA A 66 9.47 3.52 -9.00
CA ALA A 66 9.85 2.74 -7.83
C ALA A 66 9.64 3.56 -6.56
N LEU A 67 8.81 3.04 -5.66
CA LEU A 67 8.52 3.57 -4.33
C LEU A 67 9.13 2.60 -3.31
N PRO A 68 10.17 3.01 -2.57
CA PRO A 68 10.82 2.12 -1.62
C PRO A 68 9.85 1.77 -0.50
N VAL A 69 9.86 0.50 -0.10
CA VAL A 69 9.03 -0.05 0.97
C VAL A 69 9.90 -0.27 2.20
N SER A 70 9.44 0.22 3.34
CA SER A 70 10.07 -0.02 4.63
C SER A 70 9.05 -0.48 5.67
N ARG A 71 9.56 -1.12 6.74
CA ARG A 71 8.77 -1.55 7.90
C ARG A 71 7.49 -2.33 7.54
N PRO A 72 7.56 -3.37 6.70
CA PRO A 72 6.40 -4.20 6.41
C PRO A 72 5.90 -4.88 7.69
N ARG A 73 4.59 -4.87 7.90
CA ARG A 73 3.95 -5.48 9.06
C ARG A 73 2.67 -6.19 8.63
N ARG A 74 2.69 -7.52 8.73
CA ARG A 74 1.51 -8.35 8.49
C ARG A 74 0.57 -8.29 9.71
N TYR A 75 -0.72 -8.19 9.46
CA TYR A 75 -1.72 -8.31 10.52
C TYR A 75 -1.99 -9.79 10.82
N ARG A 76 -2.20 -10.10 12.10
CA ARG A 76 -2.59 -11.46 12.54
C ARG A 76 -3.92 -11.90 11.92
N ARG A 77 -4.85 -10.96 11.76
CA ARG A 77 -6.12 -11.15 11.05
C ARG A 77 -6.29 -9.99 10.07
N PRO A 78 -6.74 -10.24 8.83
CA PRO A 78 -7.12 -9.16 7.92
C PRO A 78 -8.19 -8.26 8.55
N ARG A 79 -8.09 -6.96 8.28
CA ARG A 79 -9.05 -5.95 8.73
C ARG A 79 -9.96 -5.56 7.57
N PRO A 80 -11.27 -5.35 7.77
CA PRO A 80 -12.13 -4.85 6.71
C PRO A 80 -11.70 -3.44 6.27
N VAL A 81 -11.85 -3.14 4.98
CA VAL A 81 -11.48 -1.81 4.43
C VAL A 81 -12.35 -0.68 5.01
N ALA A 82 -13.53 -1.02 5.53
CA ALA A 82 -14.44 -0.11 6.22
C ALA A 82 -13.82 0.51 7.49
N ASP A 83 -12.92 -0.20 8.18
CA ASP A 83 -12.19 0.32 9.35
C ASP A 83 -11.31 1.52 9.00
N PHE A 84 -11.02 1.72 7.71
CA PHE A 84 -10.22 2.82 7.18
C PHE A 84 -11.09 3.91 6.52
N GLY A 85 -12.41 3.92 6.78
CA GLY A 85 -13.34 4.91 6.25
C GLY A 85 -13.67 4.74 4.76
N LEU A 86 -13.45 3.55 4.19
CA LEU A 86 -13.71 3.27 2.78
C LEU A 86 -14.84 2.25 2.62
N ALA A 87 -15.81 2.56 1.75
CA ALA A 87 -16.88 1.61 1.41
C ALA A 87 -16.39 0.45 0.52
N LYS A 88 -15.30 0.65 -0.23
CA LYS A 88 -14.69 -0.36 -1.10
C LYS A 88 -13.20 -0.13 -1.30
N ILE A 89 -12.49 -1.16 -1.74
CA ILE A 89 -11.07 -1.06 -2.09
C ILE A 89 -10.90 -0.08 -3.26
N PRO A 90 -9.96 0.89 -3.17
CA PRO A 90 -9.69 1.82 -4.26
C PRO A 90 -9.06 1.10 -5.46
N ARG A 91 -9.14 1.69 -6.67
CA ARG A 91 -8.52 1.09 -7.86
C ARG A 91 -6.98 1.11 -7.80
N SER A 92 -6.40 2.12 -7.15
CA SER A 92 -4.95 2.27 -7.02
C SER A 92 -4.57 2.56 -5.57
N PHE A 93 -4.98 3.73 -5.07
CA PHE A 93 -4.87 4.10 -3.66
C PHE A 93 -5.92 5.14 -3.30
N ARG A 94 -6.16 5.34 -2.01
CA ARG A 94 -6.94 6.47 -1.50
C ARG A 94 -6.36 6.94 -0.17
N TYR A 95 -6.21 8.25 -0.01
CA TYR A 95 -5.82 8.82 1.28
C TYR A 95 -6.93 8.61 2.30
N VAL A 96 -6.52 8.36 3.53
CA VAL A 96 -7.40 8.17 4.67
C VAL A 96 -6.90 9.05 5.82
N GLU A 97 -7.84 9.53 6.62
CA GLU A 97 -7.53 10.18 7.88
C GLU A 97 -7.09 9.10 8.88
N ARG A 98 -6.16 9.46 9.76
CA ARG A 98 -5.59 8.55 10.76
C ARG A 98 -6.01 8.98 12.15
#